data_AF-A0A392QIA8-F1
#
_entry.id   AF-A0A392QIA8-F1
#
_cell.length_a   1.000
_cell.length_b   1.000
_cell.length_c   1.000
_cell.angle_alpha   90.00
_cell.angle_beta   90.00
_cell.angle_gamma   90.00
#
_symmetry.space_group_name_H-M   'P 1'
#
loop_
_entity.id
_entity.type
_entity.pdbx_description
1 polymer ?
#
loop_
_entity_poly.entity_id
_entity_poly.type
_entity_poly.pdbx_seq_one_letter_code
_entity_poly.pdbx_strand_id
1 'polypeptide(L)' 'MFALLVVVVLSLWSGVGAEPQVPCYFIFGDSLVDNGNNNELNSLARADYLPYGIDFPAGPS' A
#
# COMPACT_ATOMS: atom_id res chain seq x y z
N MET A 1 -27.27 -20.93 17.99
CA MET A 1 -27.50 -19.65 17.27
C MET A 1 -26.25 -18.80 17.22
N PHE A 2 -25.66 -18.40 18.35
CA PHE A 2 -24.43 -17.58 18.38
C PHE A 2 -23.22 -18.23 17.67
N ALA A 3 -22.96 -19.52 17.93
CA ALA A 3 -21.90 -20.25 17.24
C ALA A 3 -22.12 -20.36 15.72
N LEU A 4 -23.39 -20.48 15.28
CA LEU A 4 -23.73 -20.51 13.86
C LEU A 4 -23.43 -19.16 13.20
N LEU A 5 -23.74 -18.06 13.88
CA LEU A 5 -23.45 -16.70 13.42
C LEU A 5 -21.93 -16.48 13.26
N VAL A 6 -21.13 -16.92 14.24
CA VAL A 6 -19.66 -16.82 14.20
C VAL A 6 -19.09 -17.60 13.02
N VAL A 7 -19.58 -18.84 12.78
CA VAL A 7 -19.15 -19.66 11.65
C VAL A 7 -19.49 -18.99 10.31
N VAL A 8 -20.68 -18.39 10.18
CA VAL A 8 -21.07 -17.66 8.98
C VAL A 8 -20.18 -16.44 8.75
N VAL A 9 -19.88 -15.65 9.78
CA VAL A 9 -19.00 -14.47 9.67
C VAL A 9 -17.59 -14.86 9.24
N LEU A 10 -17.01 -15.91 9.82
CA LEU A 10 -15.68 -16.40 9.44
C LEU A 10 -15.65 -16.94 8.00
N SER A 11 -16.72 -17.58 7.55
CA SER A 11 -16.84 -18.10 6.17
C SER A 11 -16.96 -17.00 5.12
N LEU A 12 -17.38 -15.79 5.51
CA LEU A 12 -17.47 -14.63 4.63
C LEU A 12 -16.15 -13.85 4.54
N TRP A 13 -15.16 -14.19 5.37
CA TRP A 13 -13.82 -13.61 5.32
C TRP A 13 -12.97 -14.31 4.25
N SER A 14 -13.40 -14.20 3.00
CA SER A 14 -12.57 -14.57 1.85
C SER A 14 -11.54 -13.47 1.63
N GLY A 15 -10.33 -13.65 2.16
CA GLY A 15 -9.18 -12.82 1.80
C GLY A 15 -8.86 -13.01 0.31
N VAL A 16 -8.70 -11.92 -0.44
CA VAL A 16 -8.17 -11.99 -1.80
C VAL A 16 -6.69 -12.33 -1.71
N GLY A 17 -6.30 -13.52 -2.19
CA GLY A 17 -4.91 -13.90 -2.38
C GLY A 17 -4.36 -13.25 -3.64
N ALA A 18 -4.02 -11.96 -3.57
CA ALA A 18 -3.34 -11.28 -4.66
C ALA A 18 -1.83 -11.58 -4.57
N GLU A 19 -1.37 -12.51 -5.40
CA GLU A 19 0.07 -12.78 -5.55
C GLU A 19 0.67 -11.78 -6.57
N PRO A 20 1.79 -11.11 -6.23
CA PRO A 20 2.51 -10.28 -7.18
C PRO A 20 2.87 -11.08 -8.44
N GLN A 21 2.51 -10.58 -9.62
CA GLN A 21 2.84 -11.24 -10.89
C GLN A 21 4.34 -11.18 -11.20
N VAL A 22 5.06 -10.24 -10.58
CA VAL A 22 6.49 -10.00 -10.73
C VAL A 22 7.12 -9.69 -9.37
N PRO A 23 8.42 -10.01 -9.17
CA PRO A 23 9.09 -9.78 -7.89
C PRO A 23 9.28 -8.29 -7.57
N CYS A 24 9.37 -7.42 -8.58
CA CYS A 24 9.50 -5.98 -8.41
C CYS A 24 9.11 -5.20 -9.67
N TYR A 25 8.89 -3.89 -9.50
CA TYR A 25 8.72 -2.93 -10.58
C TYR A 25 9.85 -1.90 -10.56
N PHE A 26 10.30 -1.49 -11.74
CA PHE A 26 11.17 -0.34 -11.92
C PHE A 26 10.33 0.76 -12.57
N ILE A 27 10.09 1.84 -11.83
CA ILE A 27 9.24 2.95 -12.25
C ILE A 27 10.14 4.12 -12.62
N PHE A 28 9.96 4.65 -13.83
CA PHE A 28 10.67 5.81 -14.34
C PHE A 28 9.67 6.93 -14.63
N GLY A 29 10.02 8.16 -14.29
CA GLY A 29 9.16 9.32 -14.55
C GLY A 29 9.67 10.58 -13.85
N ASP A 30 8.75 11.52 -13.62
CA ASP A 30 9.01 12.78 -12.92
C ASP A 30 8.54 12.72 -11.45
N SER A 31 8.39 13.89 -10.84
CA SER A 31 7.91 14.06 -9.47
C SER A 31 6.58 13.37 -9.14
N LEU A 32 5.71 13.13 -10.12
CA LEU A 32 4.39 12.51 -9.91
C LEU A 32 4.48 11.03 -9.56
N VAL A 33 5.60 10.38 -9.88
CA VAL A 33 5.83 8.96 -9.59
C VAL A 33 6.89 8.75 -8.50
N ASP A 34 7.27 9.80 -7.78
CA ASP A 34 8.19 9.70 -6.64
C ASP A 34 7.52 9.01 -5.46
N ASN A 35 8.21 8.01 -4.89
CA ASN A 35 7.75 7.26 -3.72
C ASN A 35 8.42 7.73 -2.42
N GLY A 36 9.28 8.75 -2.49
CA GLY A 36 10.03 9.28 -1.36
C GLY A 36 11.55 9.35 -1.57
N ASN A 37 12.04 9.01 -2.77
CA ASN A 37 13.46 9.07 -3.11
C ASN A 37 14.05 10.48 -2.92
N ASN A 38 13.21 11.51 -3.01
CA ASN A 38 13.62 12.90 -2.88
C ASN A 38 13.43 13.50 -1.46
N ASN A 39 12.98 12.73 -0.47
CA ASN A 39 12.63 13.28 0.86
C ASN A 39 13.82 13.95 1.58
N GLU A 40 15.05 13.57 1.24
CA GLU A 40 16.29 14.15 1.78
C GLU A 40 16.90 15.26 0.91
N LEU A 41 16.31 15.56 -0.24
CA LEU A 41 16.78 16.60 -1.16
C LEU A 41 16.04 17.92 -0.92
N ASN A 42 16.69 19.04 -1.26
CA ASN A 42 16.03 20.34 -1.30
C ASN A 42 15.14 20.44 -2.55
N SER A 43 13.98 19.80 -2.51
CA SER A 43 13.03 19.66 -3.60
C SER A 43 11.61 20.00 -3.16
N LEU A 44 10.79 20.49 -4.10
CA LEU A 44 9.34 20.58 -3.93
C LEU A 44 8.65 19.22 -4.18
N ALA A 45 9.31 18.33 -4.92
CA ALA A 45 8.82 16.99 -5.23
C ALA A 45 9.23 16.03 -4.10
N ARG A 46 8.55 16.12 -2.96
CA ARG A 46 8.66 15.16 -1.86
C ARG A 46 7.40 14.31 -1.79
N ALA A 47 7.49 13.12 -1.19
CA ALA A 47 6.37 12.20 -0.99
C ALA A 47 6.27 11.80 0.50
N ASP A 48 6.53 12.75 1.40
CA ASP A 48 6.45 12.62 2.85
C ASP A 48 5.07 13.04 3.42
N TYR A 49 4.00 12.86 2.64
CA TYR A 49 2.62 13.20 3.02
C TYR A 49 1.58 12.21 2.45
N LEU A 50 0.51 11.95 3.23
CA LEU A 50 -0.61 11.11 2.80
C LEU A 50 -1.29 11.66 1.53
N PRO A 51 -1.73 10.80 0.59
CA PRO A 51 -1.66 9.33 0.59
C PRO A 51 -0.30 8.73 0.14
N TYR A 52 0.67 9.55 -0.21
CA TYR A 52 1.93 9.13 -0.83
C TYR A 52 2.99 8.77 0.21
N GLY A 53 4.04 8.07 -0.21
CA GLY A 53 5.19 7.71 0.62
C GLY A 53 5.20 6.25 1.07
N ILE A 54 6.40 5.66 1.09
CA ILE A 54 6.59 4.24 1.43
C ILE A 54 6.73 3.96 2.93
N ASP A 55 7.11 4.97 3.72
CA ASP A 55 7.47 4.80 5.14
C ASP A 55 6.30 5.00 6.11
N PHE A 56 5.07 5.11 5.61
CA PHE A 56 3.90 5.27 6.47
C PHE A 56 3.56 3.95 7.19
N PRO A 57 3.25 3.98 8.50
CA PRO A 57 2.99 2.75 9.29
C PRO A 57 1.83 1.89 8.77
N ALA A 58 0.90 2.48 8.03
CA ALA A 58 -0.24 1.79 7.42
C ALA A 58 0.07 1.27 6.00
N GLY A 59 1.28 1.52 5.49
CA GLY A 59 1.64 1.32 4.09
C GLY A 59 1.12 2.44 3.17
N PRO A 60 1.50 2.42 1.89
CA PRO A 60 0.90 3.27 0.86
C PRO A 60 -0.60 2.94 0.75
N SER A 61 -1.45 3.98 0.66
CA SER A 61 -2.91 3.81 0.53
C SER A 61 -3.34 3.35 -0.86
#